data_AF-A0ABD7BLH2-F1
#
_entry.id   AF-A0ABD7BLH2-F1
#
_cell.length_a   1.000
_cell.length_b   1.000
_cell.length_c   1.000
_cell.angle_alpha   90.00
_cell.angle_beta   90.00
_cell.angle_gamma   90.00
#
_symmetry.space_group_name_H-M   'P 1'
#
loop_
_entity.id
_entity.type
_entity.pdbx_description
1 polymer ?
#
loop_
_entity_poly.entity_id
_entity_poly.type
_entity_poly.pdbx_seq_one_letter_code
_entity_poly.pdbx_strand_id
1 'polypeptide(L)' 'MSPHSIAVSAIEGAIETMLLPGSGPVEDAKAESMVVAYFSLLAIDSNEFKHYCERIRRIAVRRKEAA' A
#
# COMPACT_ATOMS: atom_id res chain seq x y z
N MET A 1 -3.99 -4.17 20.73
CA MET A 1 -3.82 -3.62 19.37
C MET A 1 -5.02 -2.76 19.04
N SER A 2 -4.80 -1.55 18.50
CA SER A 2 -5.88 -0.69 18.00
C SER A 2 -6.21 -1.03 16.54
N PRO A 3 -7.44 -0.76 16.05
CA PRO A 3 -7.78 -0.93 14.64
C PRO A 3 -6.81 -0.22 13.70
N HIS A 4 -6.38 0.98 14.09
CA HIS A 4 -5.36 1.77 13.41
C HIS A 4 -4.02 1.02 13.30
N SER A 5 -3.50 0.48 14.40
CA SER A 5 -2.23 -0.27 14.38
C SER A 5 -2.29 -1.50 13.47
N ILE A 6 -3.44 -2.18 13.39
CA ILE A 6 -3.65 -3.32 12.49
C ILE A 6 -3.64 -2.87 11.03
N ALA A 7 -4.34 -1.76 10.73
CA ALA A 7 -4.37 -1.19 9.39
C ALA A 7 -2.97 -0.81 8.90
N VAL A 8 -2.20 -0.09 9.72
CA VAL A 8 -0.82 0.30 9.40
C VAL A 8 0.05 -0.93 9.13
N SER A 9 0.06 -1.92 10.02
CA SER A 9 0.86 -3.14 9.83
C SER A 9 0.46 -3.93 8.58
N ALA A 10 -0.85 -4.01 8.28
CA ALA A 10 -1.32 -4.66 7.08
C ALA A 10 -0.83 -3.92 5.83
N ILE A 11 -1.04 -2.60 5.76
CA ILE A 11 -0.63 -1.76 4.62
C ILE A 11 0.87 -1.85 4.36
N GLU A 12 1.69 -1.70 5.40
CA GLU A 12 3.15 -1.85 5.28
C GLU A 12 3.51 -3.23 4.74
N GLY A 13 2.89 -4.30 5.26
CA GLY A 13 3.12 -5.65 4.77
C GLY A 13 2.76 -5.84 3.29
N ALA A 14 1.68 -5.25 2.78
CA ALA A 14 1.40 -5.30 1.34
C ALA A 14 2.39 -4.48 0.51
N ILE A 15 2.78 -3.31 0.98
CA ILE A 15 3.78 -2.48 0.29
C ILE A 15 5.13 -3.22 0.22
N GLU A 16 5.53 -3.91 1.29
CA GLU A 16 6.74 -4.73 1.30
C GLU A 16 6.69 -5.86 0.25
N THR A 17 5.52 -6.48 0.05
CA THR A 17 5.39 -7.50 -1.02
C THR A 17 5.61 -6.94 -2.43
N MET A 18 5.35 -5.65 -2.65
CA MET A 18 5.65 -4.97 -3.92
C MET A 18 7.16 -4.80 -4.18
N LEU A 19 8.00 -4.97 -3.16
CA LEU A 19 9.46 -4.85 -3.28
C LEU A 19 10.13 -6.20 -3.59
N LEU A 20 9.38 -7.30 -3.56
CA LEU A 20 9.93 -8.62 -3.80
C LEU A 20 10.23 -8.84 -5.30
N PRO A 21 11.29 -9.60 -5.63
CA PRO A 21 11.56 -10.03 -6.99
C PRO A 21 10.36 -10.79 -7.57
N GLY A 22 9.97 -10.44 -8.79
CA GLY A 22 8.80 -11.05 -9.45
C GLY A 22 7.44 -10.47 -9.05
N SER A 23 7.41 -9.46 -8.16
CA SER A 23 6.20 -8.68 -7.92
C SER A 23 5.74 -7.95 -9.19
N GLY A 24 4.42 -7.81 -9.34
CA GLY A 24 3.81 -7.26 -10.54
C GLY A 24 2.51 -6.52 -10.25
N PRO A 25 1.62 -6.44 -11.26
CA PRO A 25 0.35 -5.69 -11.15
C PRO A 25 -0.57 -6.20 -10.03
N VAL A 26 -0.45 -7.48 -9.64
CA VAL A 26 -1.27 -8.09 -8.58
C VAL A 26 -0.92 -7.51 -7.21
N GLU A 27 0.37 -7.40 -6.89
CA GLU A 27 0.84 -6.82 -5.63
C GLU A 27 0.49 -5.34 -5.53
N ASP A 28 0.56 -4.60 -6.65
CA ASP A 28 0.15 -3.20 -6.70
C ASP A 28 -1.34 -3.07 -6.39
N ALA A 29 -2.19 -3.83 -7.08
CA ALA A 29 -3.64 -3.81 -6.86
C ALA A 29 -4.01 -4.20 -5.44
N LYS A 30 -3.29 -5.15 -4.83
CA LYS A 30 -3.49 -5.55 -3.44
C LYS A 30 -3.16 -4.42 -2.47
N ALA A 31 -2.03 -3.75 -2.64
CA ALA A 31 -1.64 -2.64 -1.78
C ALA A 31 -2.63 -1.47 -1.91
N GLU A 32 -3.01 -1.10 -3.14
CA GLU A 32 -4.00 -0.04 -3.39
C GLU A 32 -5.36 -0.35 -2.77
N SER A 33 -5.88 -1.56 -3.02
CA SER A 33 -7.18 -1.99 -2.48
C SER A 33 -7.20 -1.95 -0.96
N MET A 34 -6.10 -2.33 -0.31
CA MET A 34 -6.03 -2.36 1.14
C MET A 34 -5.97 -0.97 1.77
N VAL A 35 -5.24 -0.03 1.14
CA VAL A 35 -5.22 1.38 1.57
C VAL A 35 -6.61 1.99 1.46
N VAL A 36 -7.32 1.76 0.33
CA VAL A 36 -8.70 2.23 0.14
C VAL A 36 -9.65 1.61 1.16
N ALA A 37 -9.53 0.30 1.43
CA ALA A 37 -10.39 -0.38 2.39
C ALA A 37 -10.23 0.20 3.80
N TYR A 38 -9.00 0.38 4.28
CA TYR A 38 -8.78 0.90 5.63
C TYR A 38 -9.12 2.38 5.78
N PHE A 39 -8.96 3.18 4.72
CA PHE A 39 -9.47 4.56 4.72
C PHE A 39 -10.99 4.60 4.77
N SER A 40 -11.66 3.75 3.99
CA SER A 40 -13.14 3.66 3.97
C SER A 40 -13.72 3.20 5.32
N LEU A 41 -12.95 2.40 6.06
CA LEU A 41 -13.29 1.95 7.42
C LEU A 41 -12.88 2.96 8.51
N LEU A 42 -12.38 4.14 8.15
CA LEU A 42 -11.90 5.18 9.07
C LEU A 42 -10.78 4.69 10.00
N ALA A 43 -10.03 3.68 9.57
CA ALA A 43 -8.91 3.11 10.33
C ALA A 43 -7.60 3.89 10.12
N ILE A 44 -7.52 4.65 9.03
CA ILE A 44 -6.44 5.61 8.73
C ILE A 44 -7.05 6.94 8.29
N ASP A 45 -6.33 8.04 8.48
CA ASP A 45 -6.80 9.37 8.09
C ASP A 45 -6.43 9.75 6.63
N SER A 46 -6.82 10.95 6.21
CA SER A 46 -6.57 11.44 4.85
C SER A 46 -5.08 11.71 4.55
N ASN A 47 -4.29 12.07 5.55
CA ASN A 47 -2.85 12.28 5.39
C ASN A 47 -2.15 10.94 5.20
N GLU A 48 -2.54 9.93 5.96
CA GLU A 48 -2.03 8.57 5.87
C GLU A 48 -2.42 7.92 4.54
N PHE A 49 -3.69 8.06 4.14
CA PHE A 49 -4.16 7.62 2.83
C PHE A 49 -3.31 8.20 1.70
N LYS A 50 -3.11 9.53 1.70
CA LYS A 50 -2.26 10.21 0.72
C LYS A 50 -0.83 9.69 0.75
N HIS A 51 -0.25 9.54 1.93
CA HIS A 51 1.11 9.03 2.12
C HIS A 51 1.29 7.65 1.47
N TYR A 52 0.37 6.72 1.75
CA TYR A 52 0.44 5.37 1.22
C TYR A 52 0.23 5.31 -0.29
N CYS A 53 -0.74 6.05 -0.83
CA CYS A 53 -0.93 6.15 -2.28
C CYS A 53 0.32 6.68 -3.00
N GLU A 54 0.98 7.72 -2.46
CA GLU A 54 2.21 8.26 -3.04
C GLU A 54 3.38 7.25 -2.97
N ARG A 55 3.44 6.45 -1.91
CA ARG A 55 4.47 5.43 -1.73
C ARG A 55 4.29 4.26 -2.71
N ILE A 56 3.07 3.75 -2.86
CA ILE A 56 2.70 2.74 -3.85
C ILE A 56 3.02 3.23 -5.27
N ARG A 57 2.60 4.44 -5.62
CA ARG A 57 2.90 5.05 -6.94
C ARG A 57 4.39 5.09 -7.24
N ARG A 58 5.21 5.51 -6.27
CA ARG A 58 6.68 5.57 -6.45
C ARG A 58 7.30 4.20 -6.68
N ILE A 59 6.78 3.15 -6.05
CA ILE A 59 7.26 1.78 -6.26
C ILE A 59 6.85 1.29 -7.65
N ALA A 60 5.58 1.43 -8.00
CA ALA A 60 5.05 1.01 -9.30
C ALA A 60 5.76 1.69 -10.48
N VAL A 61 6.04 3.00 -10.38
CA VAL A 61 6.79 3.75 -11.41
C VAL A 61 8.22 3.23 -11.54
N ARG A 62 8.97 3.12 -10.42
CA ARG A 62 10.35 2.61 -10.46
C ARG A 62 10.43 1.21 -11.05
N ARG A 63 9.43 0.36 -10.79
CA ARG A 63 9.39 -0.99 -11.37
C ARG A 63 9.16 -0.96 -12.88
N LYS A 64 8.31 -0.07 -13.39
CA LYS A 64 8.13 0.11 -14.84
C LYS A 64 9.37 0.64 -15.54
N GLU A 65 10.16 1.48 -14.87
CA GLU A 65 11.43 1.99 -15.42
C GLU A 65 12.54 0.92 -15.46
N ALA A 66 12.42 -0.14 -14.66
CA ALA A 66 13.41 -1.23 -14.55
C ALA A 66 13.09 -2.47 -15.40
N ALA A 67 11.93 -2.50 -16.07
CA ALA A 67 11.44 -3.60 -16.91
C ALA A 67 11.59 -3.26 -18.40
#